data_AF-A0A7Z9G5X9-F1
#
_entry.id   AF-A0A7Z9G5X9-F1
#
_cell.length_a   1.000
_cell.length_b   1.000
_cell.length_c   1.000
_cell.angle_alpha   90.00
_cell.angle_beta   90.00
_cell.angle_gamma   90.00
#
_symmetry.space_group_name_H-M   'P 1'
#
loop_
_entity.id
_entity.type
_entity.pdbx_description
1 polymer ?
#
loop_
_entity_poly.entity_id
_entity_poly.type
_entity_poly.pdbx_seq_one_letter_code
_entity_poly.pdbx_strand_id
1 'polypeptide(L)'
;MRRPPLTMVNMTAAADAPIVFKSFMLGFYTAEVQRVLPRTCFVLVNRDPVDNALSILNMRRQFSRDENSWTGVKPLAYPQYADSAPVVQATAQAWLVEAAYRRALAKIRPDHTLILSYESVCEQPEAALESIESMMTGAGGRMVRTSHELPNLKARHANDSDERRAVQRALQDIQRNHP
;
A
#
# COMPACT_ATOMS: atom_id res chain seq x y z
N MET A 1 31.02 -6.27 5.53
CA MET A 1 30.07 -5.88 4.45
C MET A 1 29.14 -7.06 4.20
N ARG A 2 27.81 -6.92 4.38
CA ARG A 2 26.87 -8.00 3.99
C ARG A 2 26.78 -8.00 2.45
N ARG A 3 26.94 -9.17 1.82
CA ARG A 3 26.80 -9.32 0.36
C ARG A 3 25.39 -8.88 -0.06
N PRO A 4 25.23 -8.22 -1.23
CA PRO A 4 23.91 -7.89 -1.74
C PRO A 4 23.10 -9.18 -1.94
N PRO A 5 21.76 -9.14 -1.80
CA PRO A 5 20.89 -10.29 -2.01
C PRO A 5 20.95 -10.66 -3.48
N LEU A 6 21.84 -11.62 -3.79
CA LEU A 6 22.14 -12.04 -5.16
C LEU A 6 20.90 -12.54 -5.89
N THR A 7 19.90 -13.07 -5.18
CA THR A 7 18.65 -13.55 -5.79
C THR A 7 17.93 -12.46 -6.58
N MET A 8 17.65 -11.29 -5.99
CA MET A 8 16.91 -10.23 -6.71
C MET A 8 17.72 -9.66 -7.87
N VAL A 9 19.03 -9.48 -7.68
CA VAL A 9 19.93 -9.03 -8.75
C VAL A 9 19.97 -10.04 -9.90
N ASN A 10 20.10 -11.33 -9.60
CA ASN A 10 20.11 -12.39 -10.59
C ASN A 10 18.76 -12.51 -11.32
N MET A 11 17.64 -12.32 -10.62
CA MET A 11 16.33 -12.30 -11.26
C MET A 11 16.21 -11.11 -12.24
N THR A 12 16.67 -9.91 -11.86
CA THR A 12 16.66 -8.75 -12.78
C THR A 12 17.56 -8.97 -13.99
N ALA A 13 18.73 -9.62 -13.79
CA ALA A 13 19.65 -9.94 -14.87
C ALA A 13 19.08 -11.02 -15.80
N ALA A 14 18.43 -12.05 -15.26
CA ALA A 14 17.80 -13.11 -16.04
C ALA A 14 16.59 -12.61 -16.85
N ALA A 15 15.83 -11.65 -16.32
CA ALA A 15 14.69 -11.05 -17.00
C ALA A 15 15.06 -9.92 -17.97
N ASP A 16 16.32 -9.45 -17.94
CA ASP A 16 16.77 -8.21 -18.59
C ASP A 16 15.83 -7.02 -18.34
N ALA A 17 15.24 -6.97 -17.13
CA ALA A 17 14.20 -6.02 -16.77
C ALA A 17 14.15 -5.78 -15.24
N PRO A 18 13.67 -4.62 -14.79
CA PRO A 18 13.29 -4.41 -13.39
C PRO A 18 12.22 -5.41 -12.94
N ILE A 19 12.20 -5.72 -11.65
CA ILE A 19 11.16 -6.57 -11.06
C ILE A 19 10.28 -5.74 -10.15
N VAL A 20 8.98 -5.92 -10.30
CA VAL A 20 7.96 -5.28 -9.46
C VAL A 20 7.47 -6.27 -8.41
N PHE A 21 7.48 -5.84 -7.14
CA PHE A 21 6.93 -6.60 -6.03
C PHE A 21 5.76 -5.83 -5.41
N LYS A 22 4.60 -6.49 -5.33
CA LYS A 22 3.51 -6.04 -4.46
C LYS A 22 3.60 -6.80 -3.15
N SER A 23 4.01 -6.12 -2.08
CA SER A 23 4.14 -6.74 -0.76
C SER A 23 3.63 -5.82 0.32
N PHE A 24 2.76 -6.34 1.18
CA PHE A 24 2.37 -5.65 2.40
C PHE A 24 3.54 -5.51 3.40
N MET A 25 4.29 -6.59 3.66
CA MET A 25 5.32 -6.57 4.72
C MET A 25 6.51 -5.67 4.39
N LEU A 26 6.99 -5.68 3.14
CA LEU A 26 8.10 -4.82 2.70
C LEU A 26 7.86 -3.33 2.92
N GLY A 27 6.61 -2.86 2.97
CA GLY A 27 6.30 -1.45 3.22
C GLY A 27 6.79 -0.94 4.59
N PHE A 28 7.00 -1.82 5.58
CA PHE A 28 7.55 -1.45 6.89
C PHE A 28 9.07 -1.34 6.91
N TYR A 29 9.76 -1.87 5.90
CA TYR A 29 11.22 -2.04 5.86
C TYR A 29 11.85 -1.34 4.64
N THR A 30 11.21 -0.28 4.14
CA THR A 30 11.64 0.42 2.91
C THR A 30 13.07 0.95 3.04
N ALA A 31 13.47 1.44 4.21
CA ALA A 31 14.80 1.99 4.44
C ALA A 31 15.88 0.89 4.39
N GLU A 32 15.62 -0.26 5.01
CA GLU A 32 16.49 -1.42 4.96
C GLU A 32 16.60 -1.98 3.55
N VAL A 33 15.49 -2.02 2.81
CA VAL A 33 15.47 -2.42 1.40
C VAL A 33 16.31 -1.46 0.56
N GLN A 34 16.10 -0.15 0.65
CA GLN A 34 16.88 0.83 -0.13
C GLN A 34 18.37 0.79 0.24
N ARG A 35 18.71 0.57 1.52
CA ARG A 35 20.11 0.44 1.94
C ARG A 35 20.81 -0.75 1.27
N VAL A 36 20.09 -1.83 1.02
CA VAL A 36 20.63 -3.07 0.43
C VAL A 36 20.52 -3.07 -1.10
N LEU A 37 19.48 -2.44 -1.63
CA LEU A 37 19.16 -2.30 -3.05
C LEU A 37 18.93 -0.80 -3.35
N PRO A 38 20.01 -0.02 -3.55
CA PRO A 38 19.94 1.44 -3.62
C PRO A 38 19.15 1.97 -4.82
N ARG A 39 18.90 1.14 -5.82
CA ARG A 39 18.14 1.49 -7.03
C ARG A 39 16.65 1.13 -6.93
N THR A 40 16.18 0.59 -5.81
CA THR A 40 14.76 0.29 -5.61
C THR A 40 13.95 1.58 -5.52
N CYS A 41 12.85 1.64 -6.27
CA CYS A 41 11.83 2.68 -6.16
C CYS A 41 10.59 2.12 -5.46
N PHE A 42 9.86 2.98 -4.76
CA PHE A 42 8.69 2.60 -3.97
C PHE A 42 7.47 3.38 -4.44
N VAL A 43 6.41 2.66 -4.77
CA VAL A 43 5.11 3.25 -5.09
C VAL A 43 4.14 2.92 -3.97
N LEU A 44 3.61 3.94 -3.31
CA LEU A 44 2.52 3.81 -2.35
C LEU A 44 1.23 4.26 -3.00
N VAL A 45 0.29 3.33 -3.17
CA VAL A 45 -1.07 3.64 -3.61
C VAL A 45 -1.94 3.76 -2.37
N ASN A 46 -2.42 4.97 -2.09
CA ASN A 46 -3.31 5.26 -0.98
C ASN A 46 -4.76 5.29 -1.44
N ARG A 47 -5.68 5.02 -0.52
CA ARG A 47 -7.11 5.04 -0.77
C ARG A 47 -7.77 5.74 0.40
N ASP A 48 -8.95 6.33 0.17
CA ASP A 48 -9.78 6.83 1.25
C ASP A 48 -9.85 5.79 2.41
N PRO A 49 -9.49 6.18 3.65
CA PRO A 49 -9.39 5.24 4.76
C PRO A 49 -10.74 4.59 5.11
N VAL A 50 -11.86 5.29 4.85
CA VAL A 50 -13.20 4.74 5.07
C VAL A 50 -13.50 3.63 4.06
N ASP A 51 -13.27 3.89 2.77
CA ASP A 51 -13.43 2.89 1.71
C ASP A 51 -12.48 1.71 1.86
N ASN A 52 -11.25 1.95 2.34
CA ASN A 52 -10.28 0.89 2.61
C ASN A 52 -10.73 0.01 3.79
N ALA A 53 -11.19 0.61 4.90
CA ALA A 53 -11.71 -0.12 6.05
C ALA A 53 -12.95 -0.97 5.68
N LEU A 54 -13.89 -0.42 4.91
CA LEU A 54 -15.05 -1.15 4.41
C LEU A 54 -14.63 -2.32 3.49
N SER A 55 -13.62 -2.12 2.66
CA SER A 55 -13.06 -3.19 1.84
C SER A 55 -12.43 -4.31 2.67
N ILE A 56 -11.76 -3.97 3.77
CA ILE A 56 -11.18 -4.94 4.72
C ILE A 56 -12.30 -5.72 5.41
N LEU A 57 -13.35 -5.03 5.88
CA LEU A 57 -14.53 -5.66 6.48
C LEU A 57 -15.17 -6.65 5.52
N ASN A 58 -15.49 -6.22 4.30
CA ASN A 58 -16.10 -7.09 3.30
C ASN A 58 -15.23 -8.32 2.99
N MET A 59 -13.91 -8.14 2.85
CA MET A 59 -12.98 -9.26 2.70
C MET A 59 -13.06 -10.22 3.90
N ARG A 60 -13.11 -9.72 5.15
CA ARG A 60 -13.25 -10.58 6.33
C ARG A 60 -14.53 -11.41 6.29
N ARG A 61 -15.67 -10.83 5.87
CA ARG A 61 -16.93 -11.57 5.71
C ARG A 61 -16.84 -12.68 4.67
N GLN A 62 -16.10 -12.43 3.60
CA GLN A 62 -15.98 -13.38 2.48
C GLN A 62 -15.01 -14.53 2.76
N PHE A 63 -13.93 -14.28 3.51
CA PHE A 63 -12.83 -15.22 3.66
C PHE A 63 -12.63 -15.77 5.08
N SER A 64 -13.20 -15.14 6.11
CA SER A 64 -13.13 -15.63 7.49
C SER A 64 -14.43 -16.31 7.89
N ARG A 65 -14.33 -17.37 8.69
CA ARG A 65 -15.50 -17.96 9.38
C ARG A 65 -16.02 -17.06 10.51
N ASP A 66 -15.18 -16.13 10.98
CA ASP A 66 -15.47 -15.20 12.07
C ASP A 66 -14.98 -13.79 11.71
N GLU A 67 -15.89 -12.82 11.62
CA GLU A 67 -15.57 -11.42 11.30
C GLU A 67 -14.73 -10.73 12.39
N ASN A 68 -14.73 -11.26 13.62
CA ASN A 68 -13.91 -10.76 14.73
C ASN A 68 -12.44 -11.19 14.61
N SER A 69 -12.14 -12.18 13.77
CA SER A 69 -10.76 -12.59 13.51
C SER A 69 -10.02 -11.55 12.68
N TRP A 70 -8.79 -11.22 13.10
CA TRP A 70 -7.96 -10.25 12.39
C TRP A 70 -7.34 -10.86 11.13
N THR A 71 -7.83 -10.45 9.97
CA THR A 71 -7.28 -10.86 8.67
C THR A 71 -6.32 -9.83 8.08
N GLY A 72 -5.15 -10.29 7.64
CA GLY A 72 -4.15 -9.48 6.95
C GLY A 72 -3.12 -8.85 7.89
N VAL A 73 -2.59 -7.71 7.47
CA VAL A 73 -1.49 -7.02 8.17
C VAL A 73 -1.95 -6.51 9.53
N LYS A 74 -1.14 -6.74 10.56
CA LYS A 74 -1.33 -6.16 11.89
C LYS A 74 -0.46 -4.90 12.02
N PRO A 75 -1.02 -3.71 12.30
CA PRO A 75 -0.23 -2.53 12.64
C PRO A 75 0.48 -2.75 13.99
N LEU A 76 1.51 -1.96 14.28
CA LEU A 76 2.23 -2.03 15.56
C LEU A 76 1.30 -1.85 16.78
N ALA A 77 0.29 -0.98 16.66
CA ALA A 77 -0.70 -0.76 17.70
C ALA A 77 -1.84 -1.81 17.73
N TYR A 78 -1.72 -2.91 16.98
CA TYR A 78 -2.69 -4.02 16.97
C TYR A 78 -3.17 -4.44 18.38
N PRO A 79 -2.31 -4.58 19.41
CA PRO A 79 -2.76 -4.99 20.74
C PRO A 79 -3.82 -4.07 21.36
N GLN A 80 -3.90 -2.80 20.97
CA GLN A 80 -4.89 -1.83 21.47
C GLN A 80 -6.29 -2.06 20.90
N TYR A 81 -6.36 -2.74 19.75
CA TYR A 81 -7.60 -2.92 18.99
C TYR A 81 -8.03 -4.39 18.88
N ALA A 82 -7.21 -5.33 19.36
CA ALA A 82 -7.44 -6.76 19.17
C ALA A 82 -8.82 -7.24 19.65
N ASP A 83 -9.31 -6.67 20.75
CA ASP A 83 -10.61 -7.00 21.37
C ASP A 83 -11.72 -6.01 21.02
N SER A 84 -11.48 -5.08 20.09
CA SER A 84 -12.49 -4.12 19.62
C SER A 84 -13.46 -4.75 18.63
N ALA A 85 -14.60 -4.09 18.39
CA ALA A 85 -15.54 -4.49 17.34
C ALA A 85 -14.87 -4.52 15.94
N PRO A 86 -15.30 -5.41 15.01
CA PRO A 86 -14.68 -5.56 13.69
C PRO A 86 -14.51 -4.25 12.91
N VAL A 87 -15.51 -3.35 12.98
CA VAL A 87 -15.45 -2.02 12.36
C VAL A 87 -14.26 -1.22 12.88
N VAL A 88 -14.05 -1.18 14.19
CA VAL A 88 -12.94 -0.46 14.81
C VAL A 88 -11.61 -1.11 14.42
N GLN A 89 -11.53 -2.45 14.43
CA GLN A 89 -10.33 -3.17 14.01
C GLN A 89 -9.94 -2.85 12.56
N ALA A 90 -10.89 -2.92 11.63
CA ALA A 90 -10.64 -2.67 10.22
C ALA A 90 -10.27 -1.20 9.95
N THR A 91 -10.90 -0.27 10.65
CA THR A 91 -10.54 1.16 10.57
C THR A 91 -9.13 1.40 11.12
N ALA A 92 -8.78 0.81 12.26
CA ALA A 92 -7.45 0.91 12.83
C ALA A 92 -6.40 0.31 11.89
N GLN A 93 -6.71 -0.85 11.28
CA GLN A 93 -5.85 -1.47 10.29
C GLN A 93 -5.62 -0.56 9.08
N ALA A 94 -6.68 0.00 8.49
CA ALA A 94 -6.58 0.86 7.32
C ALA A 94 -5.72 2.11 7.59
N TRP A 95 -6.02 2.83 8.67
CA TRP A 95 -5.33 4.07 9.02
C TRP A 95 -3.87 3.84 9.46
N LEU A 96 -3.65 2.92 10.40
CA LEU A 96 -2.34 2.78 11.05
C LEU A 96 -1.31 2.10 10.15
N VAL A 97 -1.73 1.20 9.26
CA VAL A 97 -0.82 0.59 8.27
C VAL A 97 -0.38 1.62 7.24
N GLU A 98 -1.30 2.43 6.70
CA GLU A 98 -0.94 3.51 5.77
C GLU A 98 -0.01 4.53 6.45
N ALA A 99 -0.34 4.97 7.67
CA ALA A 99 0.49 5.89 8.44
C ALA A 99 1.90 5.32 8.66
N ALA A 100 2.03 4.02 8.95
CA ALA A 100 3.32 3.36 9.08
C ALA A 100 4.12 3.35 7.77
N TYR A 101 3.48 3.05 6.63
CA TYR A 101 4.16 3.12 5.33
C TYR A 101 4.60 4.53 4.97
N ARG A 102 3.77 5.55 5.23
CA ARG A 102 4.15 6.96 5.00
C ARG A 102 5.37 7.35 5.84
N ARG A 103 5.38 6.98 7.13
CA ARG A 103 6.53 7.22 8.02
C ARG A 103 7.78 6.47 7.56
N ALA A 104 7.64 5.27 7.00
CA ALA A 104 8.76 4.52 6.45
C ALA A 104 9.30 5.18 5.16
N LEU A 105 8.41 5.64 4.27
CA LEU A 105 8.78 6.32 3.02
C LEU A 105 9.37 7.71 3.24
N ALA A 106 8.99 8.42 4.31
CA ALA A 106 9.60 9.71 4.66
C ALA A 106 11.11 9.65 4.92
N LYS A 107 11.66 8.44 5.12
CA LYS A 107 13.11 8.19 5.31
C LYS A 107 13.84 7.85 4.01
N ILE A 108 13.11 7.75 2.91
CA ILE A 108 13.61 7.36 1.59
C ILE A 108 13.87 8.62 0.78
N ARG A 109 14.83 8.56 -0.14
CA ARG A 109 15.08 9.67 -1.05
C ARG A 109 13.81 10.00 -1.87
N PRO A 110 13.40 11.27 -1.98
CA PRO A 110 12.17 11.65 -2.67
C PRO A 110 12.09 11.17 -4.13
N ASP A 111 13.23 11.11 -4.82
CA ASP A 111 13.35 10.65 -6.21
C ASP A 111 13.18 9.13 -6.39
N HIS A 112 13.09 8.38 -5.30
CA HIS A 112 12.78 6.94 -5.28
C HIS A 112 11.39 6.65 -4.72
N THR A 113 10.57 7.68 -4.46
CA THR A 113 9.25 7.51 -3.89
C THR A 113 8.18 8.17 -4.74
N LEU A 114 7.10 7.46 -4.99
CA LEU A 114 5.90 7.98 -5.63
C LEU A 114 4.69 7.63 -4.80
N ILE A 115 3.85 8.62 -4.50
CA ILE A 115 2.57 8.42 -3.83
C ILE A 115 1.46 8.69 -4.84
N LEU A 116 0.61 7.70 -5.06
CA LEU A 116 -0.54 7.77 -5.95
C LEU A 116 -1.83 7.57 -5.14
N SER A 117 -2.93 8.12 -5.62
CA SER A 117 -4.26 7.75 -5.12
C SER A 117 -4.80 6.57 -5.91
N TYR A 118 -5.55 5.69 -5.25
CA TYR A 118 -6.22 4.55 -5.86
C TYR A 118 -7.15 5.02 -7.00
N GLU A 119 -7.80 6.16 -6.80
CA GLU A 119 -8.66 6.84 -7.75
C GLU A 119 -7.87 7.23 -8.99
N SER A 120 -6.72 7.92 -8.84
CA SER A 120 -5.86 8.27 -9.99
C SER A 120 -5.35 7.05 -10.75
N VAL A 121 -5.01 5.96 -10.06
CA VAL A 121 -4.58 4.72 -10.71
C VAL A 121 -5.71 4.07 -11.50
N CYS A 122 -6.95 4.18 -11.03
CA CYS A 122 -8.10 3.56 -11.70
C CYS A 122 -8.63 4.42 -12.85
N GLU A 123 -8.71 5.74 -12.66
CA GLU A 123 -9.34 6.67 -13.60
C GLU A 123 -8.36 7.19 -14.65
N GLN A 124 -7.08 7.29 -14.30
CA GLN A 124 -6.01 7.81 -15.17
C GLN A 124 -4.79 6.87 -15.14
N PRO A 125 -4.97 5.57 -15.49
CA PRO A 125 -3.91 4.58 -15.36
C PRO A 125 -2.70 4.91 -16.24
N GLU A 126 -2.90 5.62 -17.36
CA GLU A 126 -1.77 6.09 -18.19
C GLU A 126 -0.89 7.10 -17.48
N ALA A 127 -1.49 8.14 -16.89
CA ALA A 127 -0.74 9.15 -16.13
C ALA A 127 -0.03 8.54 -14.92
N ALA A 128 -0.64 7.54 -14.27
CA ALA A 128 -0.01 6.78 -13.20
C ALA A 128 1.23 6.02 -13.70
N LEU A 129 1.15 5.36 -14.86
CA LEU A 129 2.28 4.66 -15.47
C LEU A 129 3.39 5.61 -15.91
N GLU A 130 3.06 6.76 -16.50
CA GLU A 130 4.01 7.80 -16.87
C GLU A 130 4.76 8.34 -15.65
N SER A 131 4.07 8.52 -14.52
CA SER A 131 4.69 8.93 -13.26
C SER A 131 5.66 7.88 -12.72
N ILE A 132 5.30 6.60 -12.83
CA ILE A 132 6.18 5.48 -12.45
C ILE A 132 7.40 5.41 -13.38
N GLU A 133 7.19 5.55 -14.69
CA GLU A 133 8.24 5.55 -15.69
C GLU A 133 9.24 6.70 -15.47
N SER A 134 8.74 7.90 -15.16
CA SER A 134 9.56 9.06 -14.85
C SER A 134 10.42 8.84 -13.60
N MET A 135 9.83 8.34 -12.50
CA MET A 135 10.57 7.99 -11.28
C MET A 135 11.64 6.92 -11.55
N MET A 136 11.28 5.85 -12.26
CA MET A 136 12.20 4.76 -12.59
C MET A 136 13.36 5.23 -13.47
N THR A 137 13.09 6.09 -14.45
CA THR A 137 14.10 6.69 -15.32
C THR A 137 15.04 7.61 -14.54
N GLY A 138 14.50 8.42 -13.63
CA GLY A 138 15.28 9.26 -12.71
C GLY A 138 16.21 8.44 -11.80
N ALA A 139 15.80 7.24 -11.39
CA ALA A 139 16.62 6.28 -10.65
C ALA A 139 17.61 5.47 -11.53
N GLY A 140 17.76 5.86 -12.80
CA GLY A 140 18.65 5.24 -13.79
C GLY A 140 18.12 3.95 -14.42
N GLY A 141 16.85 3.60 -14.18
CA GLY A 141 16.17 2.49 -14.85
C GLY A 141 15.86 2.83 -16.31
N ARG A 142 15.63 1.78 -17.12
CA ARG A 142 15.07 1.92 -18.47
C ARG A 142 13.75 1.17 -18.49
N MET A 143 12.67 1.90 -18.76
CA MET A 143 11.34 1.32 -18.93
C MET A 143 11.01 1.24 -20.42
N VAL A 144 10.36 0.16 -20.81
CA VAL A 144 9.81 -0.02 -22.16
C VAL A 144 8.38 -0.50 -21.99
N ARG A 145 7.42 0.19 -22.61
CA ARG A 145 6.02 -0.24 -22.61
C ARG A 145 5.88 -1.47 -23.50
N THR A 146 5.47 -2.59 -22.92
CA THR A 146 5.31 -3.87 -23.61
C THR A 146 3.88 -4.13 -24.10
N SER A 147 2.90 -3.38 -23.59
CA SER A 147 1.49 -3.44 -23.99
C SER A 147 0.87 -2.04 -23.99
N HIS A 148 -0.09 -1.81 -24.89
CA HIS A 148 -0.81 -0.54 -24.99
C HIS A 148 -2.23 -0.61 -24.41
N GLU A 149 -2.76 -1.81 -24.20
CA GLU A 149 -4.09 -1.97 -23.59
C GLU A 149 -3.98 -1.99 -22.08
N LEU A 150 -4.60 -0.98 -21.45
CA LEU A 150 -4.74 -0.91 -20.00
C LEU A 150 -6.09 -1.48 -19.57
N PRO A 151 -6.17 -2.06 -18.35
CA PRO A 151 -7.43 -2.53 -17.82
C PRO A 151 -8.39 -1.35 -17.64
N ASN A 152 -9.65 -1.55 -18.00
CA ASN A 152 -10.72 -0.60 -17.70
C ASN A 152 -11.10 -0.73 -16.21
N LEU A 153 -10.38 0.00 -15.38
CA LEU A 153 -10.60 0.06 -13.94
C LEU A 153 -11.62 1.14 -13.61
N LYS A 154 -12.39 0.90 -12.54
CA LYS A 154 -13.27 1.91 -11.95
C LYS A 154 -13.00 1.96 -10.47
N ALA A 155 -12.72 3.16 -9.96
CA ALA A 155 -12.60 3.38 -8.54
C ALA A 155 -13.91 2.97 -7.86
N ARG A 156 -13.80 2.16 -6.81
CA ARG A 156 -14.95 1.73 -6.01
C ARG A 156 -15.03 2.56 -4.75
N HIS A 157 -16.16 3.23 -4.58
CA HIS A 157 -16.53 3.91 -3.35
C HIS A 157 -17.71 3.18 -2.72
N ALA A 158 -17.68 3.01 -1.41
CA ALA A 158 -18.82 2.44 -0.72
C ALA A 158 -19.92 3.50 -0.59
N ASN A 159 -21.15 3.10 -0.91
CA ASN A 159 -22.33 3.94 -0.72
C ASN A 159 -22.49 4.36 0.75
N ASP A 160 -23.23 5.46 0.97
CA ASP A 160 -23.61 5.86 2.32
C ASP A 160 -24.44 4.76 2.99
N SER A 161 -24.10 4.44 4.23
CA SER A 161 -24.67 3.35 5.03
C SER A 161 -24.36 3.55 6.51
N ASP A 162 -25.09 2.87 7.39
CA ASP A 162 -24.80 2.88 8.82
C ASP A 162 -23.39 2.36 9.13
N GLU A 163 -22.92 1.38 8.37
CA GLU A 163 -21.57 0.85 8.48
C GLU A 163 -20.52 1.89 8.08
N ARG A 164 -20.74 2.61 6.96
CA ARG A 164 -19.86 3.73 6.56
C ARG A 164 -19.77 4.79 7.64
N ARG A 165 -20.92 5.18 8.22
CA ARG A 165 -20.98 6.14 9.34
C ARG A 165 -20.26 5.62 10.58
N ALA A 166 -20.36 4.32 10.88
CA ALA A 166 -19.63 3.70 11.99
C ALA A 166 -18.11 3.72 11.76
N VAL A 167 -17.66 3.41 10.55
CA VAL A 167 -16.25 3.50 10.15
C VAL A 167 -15.75 4.94 10.27
N GLN A 168 -16.51 5.93 9.80
CA GLN A 168 -16.16 7.36 9.92
C GLN A 168 -15.99 7.81 11.37
N ARG A 169 -16.91 7.43 12.26
CA ARG A 169 -16.79 7.72 13.70
C ARG A 169 -15.54 7.08 14.30
N ALA A 170 -15.33 5.79 14.05
CA ALA A 170 -14.14 5.08 14.52
C ALA A 170 -12.85 5.73 13.99
N LEU A 171 -12.85 6.20 12.74
CA LEU A 171 -11.68 6.84 12.13
C LEU A 171 -11.33 8.14 12.85
N GLN A 172 -12.32 8.98 13.15
CA GLN A 172 -12.12 10.23 13.90
C GLN A 172 -11.49 9.96 15.27
N ASP A 173 -11.97 8.92 15.98
CA ASP A 173 -11.43 8.55 17.29
C ASP A 173 -10.00 8.00 17.21
N ILE A 174 -9.73 7.16 16.21
CA ILE A 174 -8.38 6.62 15.98
C ILE A 174 -7.40 7.74 15.61
N GLN A 175 -7.79 8.68 14.74
CA GLN A 175 -6.95 9.81 14.34
C GLN A 175 -6.61 10.72 15.52
N ARG A 176 -7.54 10.89 16.46
CA ARG A 176 -7.31 11.66 17.69
C ARG A 176 -6.25 11.01 18.60
N ASN A 177 -6.23 9.68 18.64
CA ASN A 177 -5.29 8.91 19.46
C ASN A 177 -3.96 8.62 18.73
N HIS A 178 -3.96 8.68 17.39
CA HIS A 178 -2.82 8.39 16.52
C HIS A 178 -2.73 9.39 15.36
N PRO A 179 -2.22 10.61 15.61
CA PRO A 179 -2.00 11.61 14.57
C PRO A 179 -0.89 11.21 13.57
#